data_AF-S4MLM6-F1
#
_entry.id   AF-S4MLM6-F1
#
_cell.length_a   1.000
_cell.length_b   1.000
_cell.length_c   1.000
_cell.angle_alpha   90.00
_cell.angle_beta   90.00
_cell.angle_gamma   90.00
#
_symmetry.space_group_name_H-M   'P 1'
#
loop_
_entity.id
_entity.type
_entity.pdbx_description
1 polymer ?
#
loop_
_entity_poly.entity_id
_entity_poly.type
_entity_poly.pdbx_seq_one_letter_code
_entity_poly.pdbx_strand_id
1 'polypeptide(L)'
;MTGGLLISRKAWADFNGDYTKATQALIEEVGAPPKPTPHREWSPWKGGVFLHHRGGGSSGLDTEEECAKDVADAWSDMYGKADEDIGYNYFVCPHGKIYEGRGLERGEANGGDAPAEGNVPKGHVWVPEHGAVGRNAAFYSICGLLRSEDEPTSAMGTSIRSLIEYLRSEVPAGRKAGPHMFPHSKGYATQCPGNLLPYAHTGSPVDPGVPAASTPKQLQIISRAQWGARPPRDEVKVPLSQRTAFTVHYSAGPAGQTPRAIQNYHMDSKGWWDIGYNFLVDRQGRIFEGRGWANEGAHARGYNTTHFGVCFIGRDGDATTAAKNSIRSLFFAAREKTGKPLTSTYHGALDSTQCPGAALRAWTQNGLPGTTYPIVGGEPVYDGVPPDDGSSGGLTTVRSIAAQQRAVNGLGHSPPLTVDGLFGPLTDAAVRWLQGKVGVAADGLWGPRTEAAYVAHIGAGGSGGGSATVRSIASQQHAVNALGYTPPLDVDGEFGPLTDAGVRWLQGKVGVETDGLWGPATEAAYASYADGEQLDVDGNFGPATIAATQRAIGVTADGAWGPGSKRALQEHLNTWAGTVLIVDGDIGPDTVKALQGHLNKMTGADLVVDGDWGAATTKALQTALNQGRF
;
A
#
# COMPACT_ATOMS: atom_id res chain seq x y z
N MET A 1 -0.80 21.65 -11.87
CA MET A 1 -0.69 21.44 -10.41
C MET A 1 -2.06 21.65 -9.79
N THR A 2 -2.55 20.76 -8.91
CA THR A 2 -3.76 21.04 -8.13
C THR A 2 -3.47 22.19 -7.16
N GLY A 3 -4.42 23.11 -6.97
CA GLY A 3 -4.21 24.35 -6.21
C GLY A 3 -3.84 24.17 -4.72
N GLY A 4 -3.80 22.95 -4.20
CA GLY A 4 -3.42 22.65 -2.82
C GLY A 4 -1.92 22.38 -2.56
N LEU A 5 -1.09 22.25 -3.60
CA LEU A 5 0.36 22.02 -3.45
C LEU A 5 1.21 23.29 -3.61
N LEU A 6 0.75 24.27 -4.40
CA LEU A 6 1.47 25.51 -4.66
C LEU A 6 1.05 26.59 -3.65
N ILE A 7 2.00 27.06 -2.84
CA ILE A 7 1.84 28.16 -1.89
C ILE A 7 2.36 29.43 -2.55
N SER A 8 1.46 30.36 -2.86
CA SER A 8 1.80 31.67 -3.46
C SER A 8 2.62 32.54 -2.51
N ARG A 9 3.31 33.55 -3.05
CA ARG A 9 4.09 34.52 -2.25
C ARG A 9 3.29 35.18 -1.13
N LYS A 10 2.07 35.60 -1.45
CA LYS A 10 1.14 36.18 -0.48
C LYS A 10 0.86 35.20 0.67
N ALA A 11 0.57 33.94 0.33
CA ALA A 11 0.20 32.93 1.32
C ALA A 11 1.33 32.63 2.30
N TRP A 12 2.59 32.51 1.85
CA TRP A 12 3.70 32.24 2.77
C TRP A 12 4.20 33.49 3.53
N ALA A 13 3.95 34.70 3.02
CA ALA A 13 4.26 35.97 3.72
C ALA A 13 3.42 36.19 4.98
N ASP A 14 2.19 35.66 4.99
CA ASP A 14 1.22 35.85 6.09
C ASP A 14 1.54 34.99 7.34
N PHE A 15 2.47 34.04 7.27
CA PHE A 15 2.79 33.12 8.38
C PHE A 15 3.75 33.67 9.46
N ASN A 16 4.33 34.87 9.29
CA ASN A 16 5.41 35.34 10.18
C ASN A 16 4.92 36.35 11.23
N GLY A 17 4.01 35.93 12.12
CA GLY A 17 3.26 36.77 13.08
C GLY A 17 4.03 37.59 14.15
N ASP A 18 5.31 37.93 13.98
CA ASP A 18 6.08 38.77 14.90
C ASP A 18 6.85 39.87 14.13
N TYR A 19 6.18 40.99 13.87
CA TYR A 19 6.66 42.05 12.99
C TYR A 19 7.26 43.22 13.79
N THR A 20 8.57 43.45 13.66
CA THR A 20 9.09 44.82 13.83
C THR A 20 8.73 45.65 12.58
N LYS A 21 8.72 46.99 12.66
CA LYS A 21 8.27 47.88 11.56
C LYS A 21 8.96 47.66 10.20
N ALA A 22 10.15 47.04 10.15
CA ALA A 22 10.82 46.66 8.90
C ALA A 22 10.09 45.51 8.16
N THR A 23 9.37 44.67 8.90
CA THR A 23 8.77 43.43 8.43
C THR A 23 7.39 43.64 7.79
N GLN A 24 6.70 44.77 8.04
CA GLN A 24 5.39 45.05 7.42
C GLN A 24 5.54 45.57 5.97
N ALA A 25 6.58 46.39 5.71
CA ALA A 25 6.99 46.74 4.35
C ALA A 25 7.47 45.50 3.56
N LEU A 26 8.11 44.55 4.26
CA LEU A 26 8.52 43.26 3.73
C LEU A 26 7.31 42.43 3.23
N ILE A 27 6.22 42.33 3.99
CA ILE A 27 5.01 41.58 3.58
C ILE A 27 4.38 42.20 2.32
N GLU A 28 4.27 43.52 2.26
CA GLU A 28 3.68 44.22 1.12
C GLU A 28 4.51 44.00 -0.16
N GLU A 29 5.83 43.98 -0.04
CA GLU A 29 6.73 43.73 -1.17
C GLU A 29 6.88 42.25 -1.52
N VAL A 30 6.88 41.35 -0.54
CA VAL A 30 6.90 39.89 -0.75
C VAL A 30 5.60 39.41 -1.36
N GLY A 31 4.45 39.93 -0.90
CA GLY A 31 3.13 39.61 -1.41
C GLY A 31 2.83 40.21 -2.79
N ALA A 32 3.71 41.10 -3.29
CA ALA A 32 3.61 41.63 -4.63
C ALA A 32 3.91 40.55 -5.69
N PRO A 33 3.26 40.59 -6.86
CA PRO A 33 3.59 39.70 -7.95
C PRO A 33 5.08 39.84 -8.34
N PRO A 34 5.73 38.75 -8.81
CA PRO A 34 7.14 38.79 -9.19
C PRO A 34 7.45 39.96 -10.14
N LYS A 35 8.54 40.70 -9.88
CA LYS A 35 8.97 41.82 -10.75
C LYS A 35 9.37 41.25 -12.14
N PRO A 36 8.78 41.72 -13.24
CA PRO A 36 9.19 41.29 -14.58
C PRO A 36 10.63 41.71 -14.89
N THR A 37 11.35 40.90 -15.65
CA THR A 37 12.76 41.14 -16.01
C THR A 37 12.90 42.43 -16.82
N PRO A 38 13.79 43.38 -16.46
CA PRO A 38 13.91 44.63 -17.21
C PRO A 38 14.40 44.44 -18.65
N HIS A 39 15.41 43.61 -18.95
CA HIS A 39 16.00 43.53 -20.30
C HIS A 39 16.77 42.23 -20.63
N ARG A 40 16.24 41.03 -20.32
CA ARG A 40 16.85 39.77 -20.79
C ARG A 40 15.79 38.81 -21.36
N GLU A 41 16.00 38.34 -22.58
CA GLU A 41 15.25 37.22 -23.16
C GLU A 41 15.48 35.96 -22.32
N TRP A 42 14.65 35.73 -21.32
CA TRP A 42 14.68 34.49 -20.56
C TRP A 42 14.07 33.37 -21.39
N SER A 43 14.89 32.39 -21.73
CA SER A 43 14.59 31.27 -22.62
C SER A 43 14.80 29.94 -21.89
N PRO A 44 13.97 29.59 -20.89
CA PRO A 44 14.16 28.40 -20.08
C PRO A 44 14.12 27.09 -20.89
N TRP A 45 13.53 27.13 -22.09
CA TRP A 45 13.47 26.00 -23.01
C TRP A 45 14.85 25.60 -23.55
N LYS A 46 15.83 26.52 -23.58
CA LYS A 46 17.22 26.23 -24.00
C LYS A 46 18.02 25.48 -22.95
N GLY A 47 17.54 25.40 -21.72
CA GLY A 47 18.21 24.70 -20.62
C GLY A 47 17.24 23.75 -19.94
N GLY A 48 16.62 24.22 -18.87
CA GLY A 48 15.68 23.45 -18.06
C GLY A 48 15.66 23.90 -16.62
N VAL A 49 16.13 23.05 -15.70
CA VAL A 49 16.12 23.34 -14.26
C VAL A 49 17.48 23.12 -13.60
N PHE A 50 17.81 23.97 -12.63
CA PHE A 50 18.84 23.73 -11.62
C PHE A 50 18.19 23.26 -10.32
N LEU A 51 18.73 22.18 -9.74
CA LEU A 51 18.43 21.83 -8.36
C LEU A 51 19.43 22.50 -7.43
N HIS A 52 18.86 23.06 -6.36
CA HIS A 52 19.54 23.72 -5.26
C HIS A 52 19.09 23.10 -3.93
N HIS A 53 19.87 23.32 -2.88
CA HIS A 53 19.42 23.13 -1.50
C HIS A 53 19.57 24.43 -0.72
N ARG A 54 18.83 24.54 0.38
CA ARG A 54 18.91 25.69 1.28
C ARG A 54 20.23 25.73 2.07
N GLY A 55 20.76 24.58 2.47
CA GLY A 55 22.06 24.45 3.13
C GLY A 55 22.04 24.88 4.60
N GLY A 56 23.16 25.42 5.10
CA GLY A 56 23.29 25.85 6.51
C GLY A 56 22.37 27.02 6.84
N GLY A 57 21.60 26.90 7.93
CA GLY A 57 20.70 27.94 8.43
C GLY A 57 19.20 27.60 8.37
N SER A 58 18.80 26.51 7.72
CA SER A 58 17.44 25.98 7.83
C SER A 58 17.32 25.19 9.14
N SER A 59 16.50 25.62 10.09
CA SER A 59 16.25 24.90 11.34
C SER A 59 14.75 24.77 11.57
N GLY A 60 14.32 23.62 12.11
CA GLY A 60 12.91 23.38 12.41
C GLY A 60 12.04 23.16 11.18
N LEU A 61 12.45 22.44 10.12
CA LEU A 61 11.58 22.14 8.97
C LEU A 61 10.55 21.02 9.27
N ASP A 62 10.01 21.04 10.48
CA ASP A 62 9.23 19.97 11.07
C ASP A 62 7.73 20.13 10.75
N THR A 63 7.28 21.36 10.51
CA THR A 63 5.91 21.74 10.17
C THR A 63 5.87 22.57 8.89
N GLU A 64 4.68 22.71 8.28
CA GLU A 64 4.49 23.57 7.11
C GLU A 64 4.70 25.05 7.43
N GLU A 65 4.31 25.50 8.62
CA GLU A 65 4.51 26.87 9.09
C GLU A 65 6.00 27.23 9.18
N GLU A 66 6.82 26.33 9.73
CA GLU A 66 8.27 26.53 9.78
C GLU A 66 8.91 26.49 8.38
N CYS A 67 8.38 25.69 7.45
CA CYS A 67 8.82 25.73 6.05
C CYS A 67 8.49 27.07 5.38
N ALA A 68 7.29 27.60 5.61
CA ALA A 68 6.90 28.91 5.10
C ALA A 68 7.79 30.01 5.68
N LYS A 69 8.11 29.92 6.98
CA LYS A 69 9.04 30.84 7.66
C LYS A 69 10.44 30.78 7.05
N ASP A 70 10.97 29.58 6.78
CA ASP A 70 12.31 29.44 6.17
C ASP A 70 12.37 30.02 4.75
N VAL A 71 11.27 29.95 3.98
CA VAL A 71 11.17 30.62 2.68
C VAL A 71 11.18 32.14 2.83
N ALA A 72 10.49 32.67 3.84
CA ALA A 72 10.52 34.11 4.15
C ALA A 72 11.91 34.58 4.62
N ASP A 73 12.59 33.79 5.44
CA ASP A 73 13.96 34.06 5.87
C ASP A 73 14.93 34.03 4.67
N ALA A 74 14.78 33.05 3.78
CA ALA A 74 15.55 32.99 2.54
C ALA A 74 15.33 34.22 1.63
N TRP A 75 14.10 34.75 1.59
CA TRP A 75 13.83 36.02 0.91
C TRP A 75 14.63 37.16 1.54
N SER A 76 14.53 37.31 2.87
CA SER A 76 15.21 38.36 3.63
C SER A 76 16.73 38.34 3.43
N ASP A 77 17.33 37.15 3.44
CA ASP A 77 18.78 36.96 3.22
C ASP A 77 19.23 37.36 1.81
N MET A 78 18.33 37.27 0.84
CA MET A 78 18.61 37.48 -0.59
C MET A 78 18.17 38.85 -1.11
N TYR A 79 17.25 39.53 -0.42
CA TYR A 79 16.66 40.79 -0.87
C TYR A 79 17.70 41.90 -1.07
N GLY A 80 18.84 41.87 -0.37
CA GLY A 80 19.97 42.78 -0.61
C GLY A 80 21.02 42.31 -1.62
N LYS A 81 20.92 41.08 -2.14
CA LYS A 81 21.97 40.40 -2.92
C LYS A 81 21.56 39.97 -4.33
N ALA A 82 20.26 39.81 -4.59
CA ALA A 82 19.72 39.20 -5.82
C ALA A 82 18.73 40.12 -6.55
N ASP A 83 19.18 41.32 -6.95
CA ASP A 83 18.35 42.33 -7.65
C ASP A 83 17.03 42.66 -6.92
N GLU A 84 17.07 42.81 -5.59
CA GLU A 84 15.88 43.14 -4.77
C GLU A 84 14.76 42.08 -4.81
N ASP A 85 15.11 40.80 -4.97
CA ASP A 85 14.14 39.69 -4.95
C ASP A 85 14.80 38.35 -4.54
N ILE A 86 14.00 37.36 -4.12
CA ILE A 86 14.46 36.00 -3.77
C ILE A 86 15.13 35.32 -4.96
N GLY A 87 16.25 34.63 -4.80
CA GLY A 87 17.05 34.10 -5.93
C GLY A 87 16.45 32.90 -6.66
N TYR A 88 15.53 32.17 -6.01
CA TYR A 88 14.96 30.92 -6.50
C TYR A 88 13.58 31.07 -7.15
N ASN A 89 13.28 30.28 -8.18
CA ASN A 89 11.94 30.27 -8.79
C ASN A 89 10.92 29.58 -7.90
N TYR A 90 11.31 28.44 -7.32
CA TYR A 90 10.47 27.62 -6.46
C TYR A 90 11.26 27.00 -5.33
N PHE A 91 10.57 26.74 -4.22
CA PHE A 91 11.08 25.92 -3.13
C PHE A 91 10.22 24.68 -2.98
N VAL A 92 10.82 23.57 -2.56
CA VAL A 92 10.09 22.34 -2.23
C VAL A 92 10.48 21.92 -0.83
N CYS A 93 9.51 21.79 0.07
CA CYS A 93 9.78 21.36 1.44
C CYS A 93 9.78 19.84 1.61
N PRO A 94 10.31 19.31 2.73
CA PRO A 94 10.29 17.88 3.04
C PRO A 94 8.88 17.26 3.10
N HIS A 95 7.84 18.05 3.32
CA HIS A 95 6.44 17.60 3.31
C HIS A 95 5.83 17.54 1.90
N GLY A 96 6.54 18.03 0.87
CA GLY A 96 6.06 18.04 -0.51
C GLY A 96 5.25 19.28 -0.92
N LYS A 97 5.19 20.32 -0.09
CA LYS A 97 4.63 21.62 -0.51
C LYS A 97 5.63 22.37 -1.40
N ILE A 98 5.10 23.07 -2.39
CA ILE A 98 5.86 23.89 -3.33
C ILE A 98 5.57 25.35 -3.01
N TYR A 99 6.60 26.14 -2.73
CA TYR A 99 6.46 27.57 -2.47
C TYR A 99 6.95 28.35 -3.68
N GLU A 100 6.17 29.33 -4.10
CA GLU A 100 6.53 30.22 -5.20
C GLU A 100 7.54 31.27 -4.74
N GLY A 101 8.68 31.34 -5.42
CA GLY A 101 9.66 32.43 -5.29
C GLY A 101 9.50 33.43 -6.44
N ARG A 102 10.47 33.46 -7.37
CA ARG A 102 10.37 34.25 -8.62
C ARG A 102 9.29 33.75 -9.59
N GLY A 103 8.79 32.53 -9.39
CA GLY A 103 7.73 31.94 -10.19
C GLY A 103 8.10 31.77 -11.67
N LEU A 104 7.10 31.92 -12.55
CA LEU A 104 7.21 31.78 -14.00
C LEU A 104 7.65 33.06 -14.72
N GLU A 105 7.95 34.14 -14.01
CA GLU A 105 8.11 35.45 -14.65
C GLU A 105 9.56 35.85 -14.93
N ARG A 106 10.54 35.17 -14.31
CA ARG A 106 11.96 35.50 -14.44
C ARG A 106 12.88 34.31 -14.15
N GLY A 107 14.06 34.27 -14.75
CA GLY A 107 15.09 33.27 -14.42
C GLY A 107 15.70 33.44 -13.03
N GLU A 108 16.44 32.41 -12.60
CA GLU A 108 17.14 32.42 -11.31
C GLU A 108 18.13 33.59 -11.18
N ALA A 109 18.45 33.99 -9.94
CA ALA A 109 19.43 35.05 -9.66
C ALA A 109 20.49 34.63 -8.63
N ASN A 110 20.81 33.35 -8.58
CA ASN A 110 21.66 32.76 -7.53
C ASN A 110 23.18 32.97 -7.71
N GLY A 111 23.59 34.07 -8.34
CA GLY A 111 25.01 34.39 -8.55
C GLY A 111 25.64 33.55 -9.66
N GLY A 112 25.85 34.17 -10.83
CA GLY A 112 26.52 33.57 -11.97
C GLY A 112 28.05 33.48 -11.81
N ASP A 113 28.53 32.99 -10.67
CA ASP A 113 29.97 32.92 -10.39
C ASP A 113 30.67 31.66 -10.90
N ALA A 114 29.97 30.85 -11.71
CA ALA A 114 30.60 29.83 -12.55
C ALA A 114 31.75 30.49 -13.35
N PRO A 115 33.01 30.10 -13.11
CA PRO A 115 34.15 30.66 -13.83
C PRO A 115 34.04 30.34 -15.32
N ALA A 116 34.76 31.11 -16.15
CA ALA A 116 34.88 30.75 -17.56
C ALA A 116 35.67 29.43 -17.68
N GLU A 117 35.17 28.50 -18.50
CA GLU A 117 35.78 27.19 -18.72
C GLU A 117 35.78 26.88 -20.23
N GLY A 118 36.98 26.85 -20.84
CA GLY A 118 37.12 26.67 -22.29
C GLY A 118 36.33 27.73 -23.08
N ASN A 119 35.38 27.29 -23.90
CA ASN A 119 34.50 28.15 -24.71
C ASN A 119 33.21 28.59 -23.97
N VAL A 120 33.09 28.30 -22.67
CA VAL A 120 31.93 28.69 -21.84
C VAL A 120 32.27 29.97 -21.07
N PRO A 121 31.59 31.11 -21.34
CA PRO A 121 31.85 32.36 -20.61
C PRO A 121 31.46 32.27 -19.13
N LYS A 122 31.96 33.20 -18.31
CA LYS A 122 31.55 33.35 -16.91
C LYS A 122 30.01 33.41 -16.81
N GLY A 123 29.43 32.68 -15.86
CA GLY A 123 27.99 32.66 -15.63
C GLY A 123 27.17 31.89 -16.68
N HIS A 124 27.84 31.10 -17.55
CA HIS A 124 27.20 30.23 -18.53
C HIS A 124 27.43 28.75 -18.18
N VAL A 125 26.62 27.89 -18.77
CA VAL A 125 26.79 26.43 -18.75
C VAL A 125 26.63 25.90 -20.17
N TRP A 126 27.37 24.84 -20.51
CA TRP A 126 27.23 24.19 -21.80
C TRP A 126 25.99 23.29 -21.83
N VAL A 127 25.14 23.50 -22.84
CA VAL A 127 24.00 22.64 -23.19
C VAL A 127 24.25 22.06 -24.59
N PRO A 128 24.19 20.73 -24.78
CA PRO A 128 24.59 20.09 -26.05
C PRO A 128 23.97 20.69 -27.32
N GLU A 129 22.68 21.05 -27.27
CA GLU A 129 21.93 21.54 -28.44
C GLU A 129 22.03 23.06 -28.64
N HIS A 130 22.51 23.78 -27.63
CA HIS A 130 22.43 25.24 -27.57
C HIS A 130 23.77 25.93 -27.28
N GLY A 131 24.84 25.16 -27.05
CA GLY A 131 26.16 25.67 -26.69
C GLY A 131 26.17 26.33 -25.31
N ALA A 132 26.96 27.38 -25.15
CA ALA A 132 27.03 28.13 -23.90
C ALA A 132 25.76 28.98 -23.70
N VAL A 133 24.95 28.63 -22.70
CA VAL A 133 23.74 29.36 -22.33
C VAL A 133 23.90 29.97 -20.94
N GLY A 134 23.36 31.17 -20.72
CA GLY A 134 23.44 31.84 -19.42
C GLY A 134 22.58 31.11 -18.39
N ARG A 135 23.12 30.85 -17.19
CA ARG A 135 22.41 30.12 -16.12
C ARG A 135 21.09 30.81 -15.74
N ASN A 136 21.17 32.10 -15.43
CA ASN A 136 20.03 32.98 -15.13
C ASN A 136 19.12 33.26 -16.34
N ALA A 137 19.52 32.86 -17.56
CA ALA A 137 18.80 33.15 -18.80
C ALA A 137 18.13 31.91 -19.42
N ALA A 138 18.55 30.70 -19.03
CA ALA A 138 18.09 29.45 -19.66
C ALA A 138 17.56 28.41 -18.66
N PHE A 139 17.52 28.71 -17.37
CA PHE A 139 17.09 27.75 -16.34
C PHE A 139 16.11 28.36 -15.35
N TYR A 140 15.22 27.50 -14.85
CA TYR A 140 14.54 27.66 -13.57
C TYR A 140 15.43 27.16 -12.44
N SER A 141 15.18 27.61 -11.23
CA SER A 141 15.82 27.10 -10.02
C SER A 141 14.79 26.53 -9.05
N ILE A 142 15.01 25.28 -8.65
CA ILE A 142 14.19 24.58 -7.67
C ILE A 142 15.07 24.33 -6.44
N CYS A 143 14.73 24.95 -5.32
CA CYS A 143 15.47 24.83 -4.07
C CYS A 143 14.76 23.87 -3.11
N GLY A 144 15.40 22.75 -2.77
CA GLY A 144 14.93 21.91 -1.68
C GLY A 144 15.19 22.57 -0.32
N LEU A 145 14.16 22.70 0.52
CA LEU A 145 14.34 23.07 1.92
C LEU A 145 14.94 21.86 2.65
N LEU A 146 16.27 21.77 2.60
CA LEU A 146 17.06 20.71 3.20
C LEU A 146 18.19 21.32 4.01
N ARG A 147 18.35 20.80 5.22
CA ARG A 147 19.60 20.96 5.97
C ARG A 147 20.72 20.29 5.20
N SER A 148 21.95 20.79 5.37
CA SER A 148 23.12 20.30 4.62
C SER A 148 23.34 18.79 4.75
N GLU A 149 22.91 18.19 5.86
CA GLU A 149 23.03 16.78 6.20
C GLU A 149 21.76 15.94 5.98
N ASP A 150 20.63 16.55 5.62
CA ASP A 150 19.36 15.84 5.47
C ASP A 150 19.22 15.16 4.12
N GLU A 151 18.66 13.95 4.11
CA GLU A 151 18.27 13.25 2.89
C GLU A 151 16.93 13.79 2.35
N PRO A 152 16.78 13.98 1.03
CA PRO A 152 15.51 14.32 0.41
C PRO A 152 14.42 13.29 0.77
N THR A 153 13.25 13.77 1.19
CA THR A 153 12.10 12.89 1.44
C THR A 153 11.47 12.44 0.13
N SER A 154 10.71 11.34 0.17
CA SER A 154 9.92 10.88 -0.98
C SER A 154 8.86 11.90 -1.44
N ALA A 155 8.24 12.62 -0.49
CA ALA A 155 7.29 13.69 -0.78
C ALA A 155 7.96 14.87 -1.50
N MET A 156 9.16 15.27 -1.07
CA MET A 156 9.97 16.27 -1.76
C MET A 156 10.34 15.80 -3.18
N GLY A 157 10.87 14.58 -3.32
CA GLY A 157 11.24 14.02 -4.63
C GLY A 157 10.06 13.95 -5.60
N THR A 158 8.89 13.51 -5.12
CA THR A 158 7.63 13.48 -5.91
C THR A 158 7.24 14.88 -6.36
N SER A 159 7.34 15.86 -5.47
CA SER A 159 6.94 17.24 -5.75
C SER A 159 7.92 17.95 -6.67
N ILE A 160 9.23 17.70 -6.55
CA ILE A 160 10.25 18.15 -7.51
C ILE A 160 9.92 17.60 -8.90
N ARG A 161 9.61 16.30 -9.00
CA ARG A 161 9.22 15.67 -10.27
C ARG A 161 7.97 16.32 -10.87
N SER A 162 6.89 16.43 -10.11
CA SER A 162 5.64 17.06 -10.56
C SER A 162 5.81 18.52 -10.95
N LEU A 163 6.68 19.27 -10.25
CA LEU A 163 7.01 20.64 -10.61
C LEU A 163 7.76 20.71 -11.94
N ILE A 164 8.75 19.85 -12.17
CA ILE A 164 9.49 19.80 -13.44
C ILE A 164 8.54 19.43 -14.59
N GLU A 165 7.63 18.49 -14.37
CA GLU A 165 6.61 18.12 -15.35
C GLU A 165 5.73 19.32 -15.70
N TYR A 166 5.20 20.02 -14.69
CA TYR A 166 4.42 21.24 -14.86
C TYR A 166 5.19 22.31 -15.67
N LEU A 167 6.47 22.55 -15.34
CA LEU A 167 7.31 23.52 -16.03
C LEU A 167 7.59 23.13 -17.49
N ARG A 168 7.46 21.85 -17.86
CA ARG A 168 7.67 21.37 -19.24
C ARG A 168 6.37 21.28 -20.05
N SER A 169 5.24 20.96 -19.42
CA SER A 169 3.99 20.68 -20.14
C SER A 169 2.96 21.80 -20.04
N GLU A 170 2.73 22.35 -18.85
CA GLU A 170 1.52 23.14 -18.52
C GLU A 170 1.74 24.66 -18.57
N VAL A 171 2.98 25.13 -18.53
CA VAL A 171 3.27 26.57 -18.56
C VAL A 171 3.19 27.13 -20.00
N PRO A 172 2.97 28.45 -20.17
CA PRO A 172 2.93 29.08 -21.49
C PRO A 172 4.15 28.74 -22.34
N ALA A 173 3.98 28.60 -23.66
CA ALA A 173 5.02 28.08 -24.56
C ALA A 173 6.38 28.78 -24.43
N GLY A 174 6.40 30.11 -24.29
CA GLY A 174 7.63 30.89 -24.10
C GLY A 174 8.32 30.71 -22.74
N ARG A 175 7.66 30.05 -21.78
CA ARG A 175 8.15 29.82 -20.41
C ARG A 175 8.44 28.35 -20.12
N LYS A 176 8.27 27.45 -21.08
CA LYS A 176 8.53 26.02 -20.87
C LYS A 176 10.00 25.77 -20.57
N ALA A 177 10.27 24.94 -19.56
CA ALA A 177 11.60 24.46 -19.25
C ALA A 177 12.07 23.45 -20.30
N GLY A 178 13.35 23.47 -20.63
CA GLY A 178 14.00 22.45 -21.45
C GLY A 178 14.18 21.11 -20.73
N PRO A 179 14.76 20.11 -21.42
CA PRO A 179 14.91 18.76 -20.89
C PRO A 179 16.08 18.61 -19.89
N HIS A 180 16.94 19.62 -19.77
CA HIS A 180 18.16 19.49 -18.98
C HIS A 180 17.90 19.75 -17.50
N MET A 181 18.49 18.90 -16.66
CA MET A 181 18.52 19.06 -15.22
C MET A 181 19.97 19.08 -14.78
N PHE A 182 20.37 20.11 -14.05
CA PHE A 182 21.74 20.24 -13.56
C PHE A 182 21.80 20.51 -12.06
N PRO A 183 22.88 20.07 -11.37
CA PRO A 183 23.15 20.52 -10.02
C PRO A 183 23.65 21.96 -10.04
N HIS A 184 23.42 22.70 -8.97
CA HIS A 184 24.05 24.01 -8.80
C HIS A 184 25.58 23.94 -8.97
N SER A 185 26.23 22.85 -8.52
CA SER A 185 27.67 22.60 -8.68
C SER A 185 28.16 22.40 -10.13
N LYS A 186 27.27 22.32 -11.13
CA LYS A 186 27.70 22.17 -12.53
C LYS A 186 28.50 23.39 -12.99
N GLY A 187 29.80 23.25 -13.18
CA GLY A 187 30.67 24.37 -13.58
C GLY A 187 30.90 25.42 -12.49
N TYR A 188 30.64 25.08 -11.22
CA TYR A 188 30.84 25.98 -10.08
C TYR A 188 31.21 25.19 -8.82
N ALA A 189 32.29 25.56 -8.14
CA ALA A 189 32.73 24.88 -6.92
C ALA A 189 31.86 25.30 -5.72
N THR A 190 30.87 24.46 -5.37
CA THR A 190 29.95 24.68 -4.25
C THR A 190 29.52 23.36 -3.63
N GLN A 191 29.10 23.39 -2.36
CA GLN A 191 28.47 22.26 -1.68
C GLN A 191 27.01 22.05 -2.12
N CYS A 192 26.40 23.05 -2.75
CA CYS A 192 25.04 22.96 -3.28
C CYS A 192 25.01 22.06 -4.55
N PRO A 193 24.07 21.11 -4.66
CA PRO A 193 22.80 21.00 -3.92
C PRO A 193 22.82 19.99 -2.76
N GLY A 194 23.98 19.70 -2.17
CA GLY A 194 24.09 18.75 -1.04
C GLY A 194 23.56 17.37 -1.41
N ASN A 195 22.75 16.78 -0.54
CA ASN A 195 22.16 15.46 -0.75
C ASN A 195 21.11 15.39 -1.88
N LEU A 196 20.79 16.51 -2.55
CA LEU A 196 20.05 16.49 -3.81
C LEU A 196 20.93 16.17 -5.03
N LEU A 197 22.25 16.11 -4.88
CA LEU A 197 23.17 15.87 -6.01
C LEU A 197 22.83 14.61 -6.83
N PRO A 198 22.47 13.45 -6.23
CA PRO A 198 22.05 12.26 -6.98
C PRO A 198 20.75 12.43 -7.80
N TYR A 199 19.99 13.48 -7.52
CA TYR A 199 18.70 13.79 -8.16
C TYR A 199 18.83 14.93 -9.18
N ALA A 200 19.97 15.62 -9.21
CA ALA A 200 20.16 16.84 -9.97
C ALA A 200 20.71 16.59 -11.38
N HIS A 201 20.24 15.55 -12.07
CA HIS A 201 20.64 15.25 -13.44
C HIS A 201 19.49 14.69 -14.27
N THR A 202 19.54 14.90 -15.59
CA THR A 202 18.61 14.26 -16.54
C THR A 202 18.73 12.74 -16.42
N GLY A 203 17.61 12.03 -16.42
CA GLY A 203 17.56 10.59 -16.17
C GLY A 203 17.55 10.18 -14.69
N SER A 204 17.49 11.13 -13.76
CA SER A 204 17.34 10.83 -12.32
C SER A 204 15.90 10.42 -11.95
N PRO A 205 15.65 9.85 -10.76
CA PRO A 205 14.29 9.48 -10.33
C PRO A 205 13.29 10.64 -10.31
N VAL A 206 13.77 11.88 -10.16
CA VAL A 206 12.93 13.08 -10.16
C VAL A 206 12.76 13.70 -11.55
N ASP A 207 13.37 13.13 -12.59
CA ASP A 207 13.17 13.54 -13.98
C ASP A 207 11.87 12.93 -14.55
N PRO A 208 10.87 13.73 -14.94
CA PRO A 208 9.65 13.24 -15.59
C PRO A 208 9.89 12.37 -16.82
N GLY A 209 11.02 12.55 -17.51
CA GLY A 209 11.39 11.75 -18.69
C GLY A 209 11.76 10.29 -18.38
N VAL A 210 12.04 9.97 -17.12
CA VAL A 210 12.22 8.59 -16.65
C VAL A 210 10.84 8.03 -16.30
N PRO A 211 10.45 6.83 -16.79
CA PRO A 211 9.24 6.17 -16.32
C PRO A 211 9.27 6.13 -14.80
N ALA A 212 8.24 6.66 -14.13
CA ALA A 212 8.20 6.64 -12.67
C ALA A 212 8.47 5.20 -12.21
N ALA A 213 9.57 4.98 -11.48
CA ALA A 213 9.83 3.68 -10.89
C ALA A 213 8.57 3.29 -10.10
N SER A 214 8.08 2.08 -10.34
CA SER A 214 6.86 1.55 -9.72
C SER A 214 6.88 1.82 -8.20
N THR A 215 6.03 2.76 -7.78
CA THR A 215 5.69 3.13 -6.41
C THR A 215 6.84 3.69 -5.54
N PRO A 216 6.74 4.91 -4.98
CA PRO A 216 7.65 5.38 -3.92
C PRO A 216 7.72 4.33 -2.79
N LYS A 217 8.92 4.11 -2.23
CA LYS A 217 9.09 3.17 -1.11
C LYS A 217 8.16 3.58 0.05
N GLN A 218 7.10 2.81 0.23
CA GLN A 218 6.20 2.87 1.37
C GLN A 218 6.58 1.79 2.36
N LEU A 219 6.56 2.13 3.65
CA LEU A 219 6.69 1.14 4.70
C LEU A 219 5.31 0.60 5.02
N GLN A 220 5.20 -0.70 5.22
CA GLN A 220 3.97 -1.33 5.69
C GLN A 220 4.09 -1.65 7.18
N ILE A 221 3.05 -1.36 7.93
CA ILE A 221 2.87 -1.93 9.27
C ILE A 221 2.36 -3.36 9.08
N ILE A 222 3.19 -4.32 9.51
CA ILE A 222 2.79 -5.71 9.66
C ILE A 222 1.83 -5.75 10.86
N SER A 223 0.55 -5.87 10.56
CA SER A 223 -0.54 -5.91 11.53
C SER A 223 -0.38 -7.04 12.54
N ARG A 224 -1.08 -6.91 13.65
CA ARG A 224 -1.18 -7.96 14.67
C ARG A 224 -1.52 -9.32 14.08
N ALA A 225 -2.48 -9.39 13.16
CA ALA A 225 -2.83 -10.64 12.49
C ALA A 225 -1.66 -11.20 11.66
N GLN A 226 -1.00 -10.36 10.86
CA GLN A 226 0.06 -10.79 9.94
C GLN A 226 1.30 -11.38 10.62
N TRP A 227 1.69 -10.90 11.81
CA TRP A 227 2.79 -11.55 12.55
C TRP A 227 2.30 -12.62 13.54
N GLY A 228 0.99 -12.86 13.58
CA GLY A 228 0.32 -13.72 14.52
C GLY A 228 0.51 -13.20 15.94
N ALA A 229 -0.21 -12.15 16.32
CA ALA A 229 -0.32 -11.73 17.71
C ALA A 229 -1.29 -12.62 18.46
N ARG A 230 -1.00 -12.91 19.73
CA ARG A 230 -2.04 -13.40 20.65
C ARG A 230 -3.06 -12.29 20.90
N PRO A 231 -4.34 -12.63 21.15
CA PRO A 231 -5.32 -11.66 21.65
C PRO A 231 -4.80 -11.01 22.95
N PRO A 232 -4.97 -9.69 23.13
CA PRO A 232 -4.68 -9.06 24.41
C PRO A 232 -5.68 -9.57 25.48
N ARG A 233 -5.24 -9.63 26.75
CA ARG A 233 -6.14 -9.95 27.87
C ARG A 233 -7.10 -8.79 28.19
N ASP A 234 -6.68 -7.56 27.92
CA ASP A 234 -7.45 -6.34 28.09
C ASP A 234 -6.81 -5.19 27.28
N GLU A 235 -7.57 -4.13 27.02
CA GLU A 235 -7.11 -2.94 26.30
C GLU A 235 -7.71 -1.63 26.85
N VAL A 236 -6.88 -0.58 26.90
CA VAL A 236 -7.32 0.76 27.28
C VAL A 236 -7.08 1.70 26.10
N LYS A 237 -8.16 2.30 25.60
CA LYS A 237 -8.12 3.25 24.49
C LYS A 237 -7.63 4.61 24.98
N VAL A 238 -6.68 5.22 24.25
CA VAL A 238 -6.08 6.52 24.57
C VAL A 238 -6.23 7.48 23.39
N PRO A 239 -6.94 8.61 23.59
CA PRO A 239 -7.13 9.61 22.55
C PRO A 239 -5.80 10.13 22.02
N LEU A 240 -5.70 10.36 20.71
CA LEU A 240 -4.53 11.02 20.09
C LEU A 240 -4.26 12.39 20.71
N SER A 241 -5.31 13.10 21.14
CA SER A 241 -5.20 14.38 21.84
C SER A 241 -4.40 14.28 23.15
N GLN A 242 -4.35 13.12 23.81
CA GLN A 242 -3.55 12.89 25.01
C GLN A 242 -2.08 12.53 24.72
N ARG A 243 -1.74 12.20 23.47
CA ARG A 243 -0.36 11.85 23.08
C ARG A 243 0.49 13.12 23.00
N THR A 244 1.61 13.17 23.70
CA THR A 244 2.50 14.33 23.76
C THR A 244 3.95 13.99 23.37
N ALA A 245 4.32 12.71 23.37
CA ALA A 245 5.66 12.30 23.00
C ALA A 245 5.71 10.91 22.36
N PHE A 246 6.90 10.58 21.86
CA PHE A 246 7.23 9.32 21.22
C PHE A 246 8.53 8.80 21.84
N THR A 247 8.47 7.66 22.53
CA THR A 247 9.56 7.09 23.32
C THR A 247 10.21 5.94 22.58
N VAL A 248 11.52 6.05 22.34
CA VAL A 248 12.33 5.00 21.72
C VAL A 248 12.85 4.02 22.78
N HIS A 249 12.61 2.74 22.51
CA HIS A 249 13.07 1.59 23.30
C HIS A 249 13.92 0.66 22.44
N TYR A 250 14.65 -0.23 23.11
CA TYR A 250 15.16 -1.46 22.54
C TYR A 250 14.65 -2.66 23.35
N SER A 251 14.67 -3.85 22.78
CA SER A 251 14.23 -5.05 23.49
C SER A 251 15.31 -5.63 24.42
N ALA A 252 16.55 -5.19 24.28
CA ALA A 252 17.74 -5.71 24.97
C ALA A 252 17.97 -7.22 24.76
N GLY A 253 17.30 -7.82 23.77
CA GLY A 253 17.40 -9.25 23.45
C GLY A 253 18.03 -9.49 22.08
N PRO A 254 18.14 -10.75 21.62
CA PRO A 254 18.76 -11.06 20.34
C PRO A 254 18.07 -10.36 19.16
N ALA A 255 18.84 -9.88 18.19
CA ALA A 255 18.32 -9.20 17.00
C ALA A 255 17.35 -10.04 16.14
N GLY A 256 17.41 -11.38 16.25
CA GLY A 256 16.51 -12.30 15.55
C GLY A 256 15.25 -12.69 16.33
N GLN A 257 15.04 -12.15 17.54
CA GLN A 257 13.85 -12.49 18.31
C GLN A 257 12.59 -11.94 17.63
N THR A 258 11.48 -12.68 17.70
CA THR A 258 10.23 -12.29 17.03
C THR A 258 9.37 -11.41 17.95
N PRO A 259 8.44 -10.61 17.38
CA PRO A 259 7.42 -9.92 18.19
C PRO A 259 6.63 -10.87 19.09
N ARG A 260 6.30 -12.08 18.60
CA ARG A 260 5.63 -13.13 19.39
C ARG A 260 6.46 -13.60 20.59
N ALA A 261 7.77 -13.72 20.46
CA ALA A 261 8.63 -14.07 21.60
C ALA A 261 8.61 -12.97 22.69
N ILE A 262 8.61 -11.70 22.27
CA ILE A 262 8.49 -10.55 23.17
C ILE A 262 7.10 -10.51 23.82
N GLN A 263 6.04 -10.76 23.05
CA GLN A 263 4.66 -10.83 23.55
C GLN A 263 4.50 -11.95 24.59
N ASN A 264 5.02 -13.15 24.33
CA ASN A 264 4.98 -14.27 25.29
C ASN A 264 5.72 -13.91 26.59
N TYR A 265 6.91 -13.30 26.50
CA TYR A 265 7.63 -12.85 27.69
C TYR A 265 6.79 -11.85 28.52
N HIS A 266 6.18 -10.86 27.88
CA HIS A 266 5.33 -9.88 28.56
C HIS A 266 4.07 -10.50 29.17
N MET A 267 3.36 -11.38 28.44
CA MET A 267 2.09 -11.95 28.92
C MET A 267 2.28 -13.07 29.95
N ASP A 268 3.24 -13.96 29.70
CA ASP A 268 3.39 -15.20 30.47
C ASP A 268 4.39 -15.02 31.63
N SER A 269 5.46 -14.25 31.43
CA SER A 269 6.47 -14.02 32.48
C SER A 269 6.24 -12.74 33.29
N LYS A 270 5.68 -11.68 32.68
CA LYS A 270 5.40 -10.41 33.39
C LYS A 270 3.92 -10.23 33.76
N GLY A 271 3.04 -11.12 33.30
CA GLY A 271 1.61 -11.04 33.58
C GLY A 271 0.89 -9.88 32.90
N TRP A 272 1.52 -9.20 31.93
CA TRP A 272 0.92 -8.05 31.25
C TRP A 272 -0.25 -8.49 30.36
N TRP A 273 -1.14 -7.55 30.06
CA TRP A 273 -2.27 -7.82 29.19
C TRP A 273 -1.87 -8.11 27.74
N ASP A 274 -0.73 -7.56 27.31
CA ASP A 274 -0.20 -7.72 25.96
C ASP A 274 1.27 -7.28 25.90
N ILE A 275 1.89 -7.40 24.72
CA ILE A 275 3.17 -6.77 24.38
C ILE A 275 3.18 -5.29 24.77
N GLY A 276 4.21 -4.81 25.47
CA GLY A 276 4.17 -3.47 26.08
C GLY A 276 4.34 -2.28 25.13
N TYR A 277 4.72 -2.50 23.88
CA TYR A 277 5.03 -1.43 22.92
C TYR A 277 3.89 -1.19 21.95
N ASN A 278 3.70 0.06 21.50
CA ASN A 278 2.76 0.39 20.44
C ASN A 278 3.22 -0.19 19.10
N PHE A 279 4.53 -0.07 18.82
CA PHE A 279 5.15 -0.60 17.60
C PHE A 279 6.49 -1.25 17.90
N LEU A 280 6.90 -2.19 17.05
CA LEU A 280 8.23 -2.79 17.08
C LEU A 280 8.89 -2.68 15.71
N VAL A 281 10.21 -2.55 15.68
CA VAL A 281 10.99 -2.44 14.45
C VAL A 281 12.18 -3.37 14.50
N ASP A 282 12.36 -4.22 13.49
CA ASP A 282 13.53 -5.09 13.39
C ASP A 282 14.70 -4.46 12.62
N ARG A 283 15.80 -5.20 12.49
CA ARG A 283 17.01 -4.76 11.77
C ARG A 283 16.80 -4.54 10.28
N GLN A 284 15.78 -5.14 9.68
CA GLN A 284 15.44 -4.95 8.27
C GLN A 284 14.55 -3.70 8.07
N GLY A 285 14.09 -3.07 9.15
CA GLY A 285 13.15 -1.96 9.08
C GLY A 285 11.70 -2.41 8.88
N ARG A 286 11.38 -3.69 9.12
CA ARG A 286 9.99 -4.13 9.15
C ARG A 286 9.35 -3.57 10.42
N ILE A 287 8.19 -2.94 10.25
CA ILE A 287 7.40 -2.41 11.36
C ILE A 287 6.35 -3.44 11.72
N PHE A 288 6.29 -3.82 12.99
CA PHE A 288 5.28 -4.71 13.54
C PHE A 288 4.37 -3.91 14.46
N GLU A 289 3.08 -4.11 14.29
CA GLU A 289 2.08 -3.56 15.18
C GLU A 289 2.11 -4.28 16.53
N GLY A 290 2.41 -3.54 17.60
CA GLY A 290 2.18 -4.00 18.96
C GLY A 290 0.76 -3.62 19.38
N ARG A 291 0.65 -2.70 20.33
CA ARG A 291 -0.64 -2.15 20.78
C ARG A 291 -1.26 -1.14 19.80
N GLY A 292 -0.56 -0.76 18.74
CA GLY A 292 -1.08 0.13 17.70
C GLY A 292 -1.26 1.58 18.16
N TRP A 293 -2.01 2.37 17.39
CA TRP A 293 -2.18 3.80 17.62
C TRP A 293 -3.19 4.12 18.73
N ALA A 294 -4.26 3.33 18.83
CA ALA A 294 -5.40 3.62 19.69
C ALA A 294 -5.22 3.24 21.17
N ASN A 295 -4.25 2.37 21.51
CA ASN A 295 -4.18 1.78 22.85
C ASN A 295 -3.02 2.32 23.69
N GLU A 296 -3.20 2.38 25.00
CA GLU A 296 -2.11 2.68 25.92
C GLU A 296 -0.94 1.70 25.78
N GLY A 297 0.28 2.21 25.97
CA GLY A 297 1.47 1.38 26.09
C GLY A 297 1.55 0.67 27.45
N ALA A 298 2.53 -0.21 27.59
CA ALA A 298 3.06 -0.66 28.88
C ALA A 298 4.59 -0.66 28.82
N HIS A 299 5.16 0.48 28.40
CA HIS A 299 6.58 0.62 28.05
C HIS A 299 7.35 1.56 28.98
N ALA A 300 6.69 2.53 29.61
CA ALA A 300 7.30 3.50 30.53
C ALA A 300 6.28 3.94 31.60
N ARG A 301 6.58 3.64 32.87
CA ARG A 301 5.69 3.95 34.00
C ARG A 301 5.40 5.45 34.05
N GLY A 302 4.12 5.82 34.12
CA GLY A 302 3.67 7.22 34.16
C GLY A 302 3.51 7.88 32.78
N TYR A 303 3.96 7.23 31.71
CA TYR A 303 3.96 7.79 30.35
C TYR A 303 3.18 6.95 29.32
N ASN A 304 2.62 5.81 29.75
CA ASN A 304 1.93 4.84 28.89
C ASN A 304 0.74 5.42 28.09
N THR A 305 0.04 6.40 28.66
CA THR A 305 -1.05 7.11 27.99
C THR A 305 -0.53 8.27 27.16
N THR A 306 0.40 9.07 27.69
CA THR A 306 0.90 10.26 27.00
C THR A 306 1.91 9.97 25.89
N HIS A 307 2.52 8.79 25.85
CA HIS A 307 3.60 8.50 24.89
C HIS A 307 3.31 7.27 24.05
N PHE A 308 3.59 7.38 22.75
CA PHE A 308 3.77 6.20 21.91
C PHE A 308 5.10 5.53 22.23
N GLY A 309 5.10 4.23 22.50
CA GLY A 309 6.32 3.46 22.71
C GLY A 309 6.68 2.65 21.47
N VAL A 310 7.87 2.89 20.91
CA VAL A 310 8.42 2.08 19.82
C VAL A 310 9.62 1.29 20.30
N CYS A 311 9.65 -0.01 20.04
CA CYS A 311 10.76 -0.87 20.43
C CYS A 311 11.56 -1.35 19.22
N PHE A 312 12.83 -1.00 19.15
CA PHE A 312 13.77 -1.68 18.29
C PHE A 312 14.05 -3.10 18.81
N ILE A 313 13.95 -4.10 17.95
CA ILE A 313 14.21 -5.50 18.28
C ILE A 313 15.72 -5.76 18.15
N GLY A 314 16.41 -5.82 19.29
CA GLY A 314 17.84 -6.06 19.35
C GLY A 314 18.51 -5.43 20.57
N ARG A 315 19.84 -5.36 20.52
CA ARG A 315 20.71 -4.79 21.56
C ARG A 315 21.26 -3.43 21.15
N ASP A 316 22.02 -2.82 22.05
CA ASP A 316 22.72 -1.57 21.75
C ASP A 316 23.69 -1.77 20.58
N GLY A 317 23.72 -0.82 19.65
CA GLY A 317 24.51 -0.90 18.41
C GLY A 317 23.90 -1.73 17.26
N ASP A 318 22.86 -2.55 17.49
CA ASP A 318 22.29 -3.42 16.45
C ASP A 318 21.41 -2.65 15.42
N ALA A 319 20.92 -1.47 15.80
CA ALA A 319 19.97 -0.67 15.02
C ALA A 319 20.57 -0.15 13.71
N THR A 320 20.13 -0.73 12.59
CA THR A 320 20.55 -0.37 11.23
C THR A 320 19.92 0.96 10.77
N THR A 321 20.41 1.51 9.66
CA THR A 321 19.79 2.65 8.99
C THR A 321 18.32 2.39 8.62
N ALA A 322 18.00 1.17 8.16
CA ALA A 322 16.63 0.79 7.83
C ALA A 322 15.70 0.82 9.07
N ALA A 323 16.19 0.32 10.21
CA ALA A 323 15.46 0.37 11.47
C ALA A 323 15.24 1.82 11.94
N LYS A 324 16.30 2.63 11.94
CA LYS A 324 16.25 4.06 12.31
C LYS A 324 15.28 4.84 11.43
N ASN A 325 15.31 4.63 10.11
CA ASN A 325 14.38 5.26 9.17
C ASN A 325 12.93 4.85 9.42
N SER A 326 12.68 3.60 9.81
CA SER A 326 11.33 3.11 10.11
C SER A 326 10.80 3.67 11.43
N ILE A 327 11.65 3.78 12.45
CA ILE A 327 11.34 4.44 13.72
C ILE A 327 11.05 5.93 13.50
N ARG A 328 11.88 6.61 12.71
CA ARG A 328 11.66 8.01 12.30
C ARG A 328 10.33 8.15 11.55
N SER A 329 10.04 7.26 10.63
CA SER A 329 8.78 7.28 9.86
C SER A 329 7.56 7.11 10.76
N LEU A 330 7.63 6.25 11.78
CA LEU A 330 6.58 6.12 12.80
C LEU A 330 6.39 7.40 13.63
N PHE A 331 7.48 8.10 13.96
CA PHE A 331 7.40 9.37 14.66
C PHE A 331 6.66 10.44 13.86
N PHE A 332 6.96 10.60 12.57
CA PHE A 332 6.23 11.55 11.72
C PHE A 332 4.78 11.14 11.46
N ALA A 333 4.53 9.84 11.27
CA ALA A 333 3.15 9.32 11.19
C ALA A 333 2.37 9.59 12.49
N ALA A 334 3.02 9.49 13.65
CA ALA A 334 2.40 9.85 14.93
C ALA A 334 2.04 11.34 14.99
N ARG A 335 2.95 12.23 14.56
CA ARG A 335 2.70 13.68 14.50
C ARG A 335 1.54 14.02 13.58
N GLU A 336 1.54 13.48 12.36
CA GLU A 336 0.47 13.65 11.37
C GLU A 336 -0.88 13.20 11.96
N LYS A 337 -0.95 12.00 12.53
CA LYS A 337 -2.17 11.48 13.14
C LYS A 337 -2.66 12.36 14.28
N THR A 338 -1.76 12.81 15.15
CA THR A 338 -2.13 13.66 16.29
C THR A 338 -2.48 15.10 15.92
N GLY A 339 -2.13 15.53 14.70
CA GLY A 339 -2.30 16.92 14.25
C GLY A 339 -1.47 17.95 15.03
N LYS A 340 -0.44 17.51 15.77
CA LYS A 340 0.37 18.39 16.63
C LYS A 340 1.83 17.92 16.75
N PRO A 341 2.75 18.80 17.20
CA PRO A 341 4.11 18.40 17.53
C PRO A 341 4.12 17.33 18.63
N LEU A 342 5.05 16.39 18.52
CA LEU A 342 5.33 15.40 19.56
C LEU A 342 6.81 15.49 19.93
N THR A 343 7.11 15.39 21.21
CA THR A 343 8.51 15.30 21.66
C THR A 343 9.07 13.91 21.32
N SER A 344 10.23 13.83 20.67
CA SER A 344 10.97 12.57 20.59
C SER A 344 11.81 12.39 21.85
N THR A 345 11.64 11.28 22.55
CA THR A 345 12.40 10.94 23.77
C THR A 345 12.78 9.46 23.76
N TYR A 346 13.50 9.01 24.78
CA TYR A 346 13.95 7.64 24.93
C TYR A 346 13.76 7.17 26.37
N HIS A 347 13.63 5.86 26.60
CA HIS A 347 13.18 5.35 27.90
C HIS A 347 14.07 5.78 29.08
N GLY A 348 15.40 5.77 28.92
CA GLY A 348 16.34 6.22 29.94
C GLY A 348 16.33 7.72 30.25
N ALA A 349 15.54 8.53 29.53
CA ALA A 349 15.24 9.91 29.92
C ALA A 349 14.04 10.01 30.86
N LEU A 350 13.20 8.96 30.91
CA LEU A 350 11.95 8.91 31.68
C LEU A 350 12.09 8.12 32.99
N ASP A 351 12.97 7.11 33.00
CA ASP A 351 13.22 6.24 34.14
C ASP A 351 14.71 5.85 34.23
N SER A 352 15.13 5.35 35.39
CA SER A 352 16.50 4.88 35.64
C SER A 352 16.75 3.54 34.93
N THR A 353 16.99 3.60 33.62
CA THR A 353 17.25 2.44 32.76
C THR A 353 18.34 2.69 31.72
N GLN A 354 19.01 1.62 31.30
CA GLN A 354 19.96 1.67 30.18
C GLN A 354 19.25 1.74 28.81
N CYS A 355 17.96 1.43 28.75
CA CYS A 355 17.17 1.49 27.53
C CYS A 355 17.19 2.91 26.91
N PRO A 356 17.35 3.07 25.58
CA PRO A 356 17.46 2.06 24.52
C PRO A 356 18.90 1.64 24.15
N GLY A 357 19.88 1.85 25.05
CA GLY A 357 21.30 1.75 24.74
C GLY A 357 21.91 3.09 24.32
N ALA A 358 23.24 3.18 24.32
CA ALA A 358 23.95 4.42 24.03
C ALA A 358 23.75 4.90 22.58
N ALA A 359 23.70 3.98 21.61
CA ALA A 359 23.61 4.32 20.20
C ALA A 359 22.24 4.92 19.83
N LEU A 360 21.14 4.29 20.26
CA LEU A 360 19.79 4.81 20.03
C LEU A 360 19.49 6.03 20.90
N ARG A 361 20.07 6.13 22.10
CA ARG A 361 20.01 7.35 22.92
C ARG A 361 20.60 8.54 22.19
N ALA A 362 21.85 8.45 21.74
CA ALA A 362 22.53 9.53 21.02
C ALA A 362 21.76 9.90 19.73
N TRP A 363 21.30 8.89 18.98
CA TRP A 363 20.49 9.11 17.78
C TRP A 363 19.16 9.83 18.07
N THR A 364 18.47 9.47 19.16
CA THR A 364 17.23 10.13 19.57
C THR A 364 17.46 11.57 20.04
N GLN A 365 18.54 11.81 20.80
CA GLN A 365 18.94 13.15 21.25
C GLN A 365 19.27 14.09 20.08
N ASN A 366 19.75 13.54 18.96
CA ASN A 366 20.03 14.29 17.74
C ASN A 366 18.79 14.51 16.84
N GLY A 367 17.57 14.28 17.35
CA GLY A 367 16.34 14.53 16.60
C GLY A 367 15.98 13.45 15.57
N LEU A 368 16.34 12.19 15.85
CA LEU A 368 16.02 11.02 15.01
C LEU A 368 16.48 11.17 13.55
N PRO A 369 17.73 11.56 13.24
CA PRO A 369 18.17 11.86 11.87
C PRO A 369 18.05 10.64 10.95
N GLY A 370 17.58 10.84 9.72
CA GLY A 370 17.37 9.77 8.73
C GLY A 370 16.30 10.10 7.69
N THR A 371 15.96 9.12 6.85
CA THR A 371 14.93 9.25 5.81
C THR A 371 13.55 8.89 6.33
N THR A 372 12.56 9.72 6.02
CA THR A 372 11.13 9.45 6.31
C THR A 372 10.46 8.84 5.08
N TYR A 373 9.71 7.76 5.30
CA TYR A 373 8.89 7.09 4.29
C TYR A 373 7.41 7.14 4.70
N PRO A 374 6.47 7.27 3.76
CA PRO A 374 5.05 7.14 4.08
C PRO A 374 4.77 5.73 4.62
N ILE A 375 3.88 5.65 5.60
CA ILE A 375 3.47 4.38 6.22
C ILE A 375 2.05 4.05 5.81
N VAL A 376 1.81 2.81 5.43
CA VAL A 376 0.48 2.24 5.19
C VAL A 376 0.19 1.08 6.15
N GLY A 377 -1.07 0.94 6.56
CA GLY A 377 -1.52 -0.10 7.51
C GLY A 377 -1.51 0.33 8.99
N GLY A 378 -1.92 -0.61 9.86
CA GLY A 378 -2.10 -0.42 11.31
C GLY A 378 -3.55 -0.14 11.72
N GLU A 379 -3.92 -0.53 12.94
CA GLU A 379 -5.25 -0.30 13.53
C GLU A 379 -5.62 1.19 13.54
N PRO A 380 -6.91 1.55 13.43
CA PRO A 380 -7.35 2.94 13.41
C PRO A 380 -6.95 3.68 14.70
N VAL A 381 -6.87 5.00 14.58
CA VAL A 381 -6.58 5.89 15.70
C VAL A 381 -7.81 6.07 16.58
N TYR A 382 -7.62 6.31 17.88
CA TYR A 382 -8.69 6.72 18.78
C TYR A 382 -8.46 8.20 19.12
N ASP A 383 -9.41 9.08 18.87
CA ASP A 383 -9.28 10.54 18.98
C ASP A 383 -9.99 11.15 20.20
N GLY A 384 -10.66 10.33 21.01
CA GLY A 384 -11.33 10.74 22.24
C GLY A 384 -12.79 11.14 22.08
N VAL A 385 -13.34 11.00 20.88
CA VAL A 385 -14.76 10.71 20.72
C VAL A 385 -14.93 9.25 21.17
N PRO A 386 -15.79 8.93 22.17
CA PRO A 386 -16.24 7.54 22.34
C PRO A 386 -16.68 7.05 20.96
N PRO A 387 -16.39 5.82 20.51
CA PRO A 387 -16.88 5.39 19.21
C PRO A 387 -18.42 5.51 19.20
N ASP A 388 -18.93 6.57 18.59
CA ASP A 388 -20.33 6.93 18.38
C ASP A 388 -20.33 8.00 17.27
N ASP A 389 -20.15 7.61 16.02
CA ASP A 389 -21.26 7.65 15.04
C ASP A 389 -21.00 6.77 13.80
N GLY A 390 -19.97 5.93 13.85
CA GLY A 390 -19.65 4.98 12.80
C GLY A 390 -18.81 5.49 11.62
N SER A 391 -17.93 6.46 11.85
CA SER A 391 -17.05 7.03 10.82
C SER A 391 -15.74 6.27 10.53
N SER A 392 -15.55 5.04 11.03
CA SER A 392 -14.57 4.07 10.48
C SER A 392 -15.21 2.98 9.59
N GLY A 393 -16.46 3.19 9.20
CA GLY A 393 -17.44 2.18 8.80
C GLY A 393 -17.36 1.46 7.47
N GLY A 394 -16.20 1.36 6.84
CA GLY A 394 -16.08 0.55 5.61
C GLY A 394 -15.32 -0.76 5.78
N LEU A 395 -14.37 -0.82 6.70
CA LEU A 395 -13.56 -2.01 6.91
C LEU A 395 -14.16 -2.80 8.06
N THR A 396 -15.10 -3.68 7.73
CA THR A 396 -15.43 -4.78 8.63
C THR A 396 -14.80 -6.04 8.08
N THR A 397 -14.25 -6.87 8.97
CA THR A 397 -13.78 -8.24 8.65
C THR A 397 -14.93 -9.13 8.16
N VAL A 398 -16.17 -8.64 8.23
CA VAL A 398 -17.41 -9.34 7.87
C VAL A 398 -17.73 -9.18 6.38
N ARG A 399 -17.52 -7.99 5.81
CA ARG A 399 -17.85 -7.72 4.40
C ARG A 399 -16.98 -6.60 3.83
N SER A 400 -16.29 -6.87 2.72
CA SER A 400 -15.46 -5.88 2.03
C SER A 400 -16.26 -4.68 1.52
N ILE A 401 -15.63 -3.52 1.40
CA ILE A 401 -16.27 -2.27 0.95
C ILE A 401 -16.98 -2.46 -0.40
N ALA A 402 -16.32 -3.10 -1.37
CA ALA A 402 -16.93 -3.40 -2.66
C ALA A 402 -18.16 -4.31 -2.53
N ALA A 403 -18.17 -5.24 -1.58
CA ALA A 403 -19.33 -6.10 -1.31
C ALA A 403 -20.45 -5.35 -0.57
N GLN A 404 -20.14 -4.34 0.25
CA GLN A 404 -21.14 -3.44 0.83
C GLN A 404 -21.80 -2.59 -0.26
N GLN A 405 -21.00 -1.97 -1.15
CA GLN A 405 -21.49 -1.19 -2.30
C GLN A 405 -22.43 -2.03 -3.18
N ARG A 406 -22.08 -3.30 -3.45
CA ARG A 406 -22.94 -4.25 -4.18
C ARG A 406 -24.22 -4.59 -3.43
N ALA A 407 -24.16 -4.83 -2.12
CA ALA A 407 -25.33 -5.14 -1.30
C ALA A 407 -26.34 -3.98 -1.24
N VAL A 408 -25.85 -2.76 -1.10
CA VAL A 408 -26.68 -1.55 -1.14
C VAL A 408 -27.36 -1.36 -2.50
N ASN A 409 -26.61 -1.52 -3.59
CA ASN A 409 -27.19 -1.49 -4.95
C ASN A 409 -28.21 -2.62 -5.15
N GLY A 410 -27.96 -3.81 -4.61
CA GLY A 410 -28.84 -4.98 -4.69
C GLY A 410 -30.20 -4.79 -4.01
N LEU A 411 -30.30 -3.92 -2.99
CA LEU A 411 -31.59 -3.53 -2.39
C LEU A 411 -32.30 -2.38 -3.13
N GLY A 412 -31.74 -1.90 -4.24
CA GLY A 412 -32.35 -0.87 -5.09
C GLY A 412 -32.05 0.57 -4.66
N HIS A 413 -30.90 0.84 -4.06
CA HIS A 413 -30.44 2.21 -3.80
C HIS A 413 -30.35 3.01 -5.11
N SER A 414 -30.88 4.24 -5.12
CA SER A 414 -30.91 5.11 -6.31
C SER A 414 -30.42 6.53 -5.98
N PRO A 415 -29.41 7.08 -6.69
CA PRO A 415 -28.66 6.44 -7.78
C PRO A 415 -27.79 5.26 -7.28
N PRO A 416 -27.50 4.26 -8.13
CA PRO A 416 -26.62 3.16 -7.76
C PRO A 416 -25.19 3.68 -7.52
N LEU A 417 -24.51 3.08 -6.55
CA LEU A 417 -23.11 3.36 -6.26
C LEU A 417 -22.17 2.78 -7.31
N THR A 418 -21.08 3.49 -7.60
CA THR A 418 -19.91 2.92 -8.26
C THR A 418 -19.24 1.91 -7.32
N VAL A 419 -18.98 0.69 -7.81
CA VAL A 419 -18.30 -0.36 -7.04
C VAL A 419 -16.80 -0.24 -7.24
N ASP A 420 -16.18 0.69 -6.53
CA ASP A 420 -14.75 1.01 -6.60
C ASP A 420 -13.95 0.50 -5.40
N GLY A 421 -14.61 -0.08 -4.39
CA GLY A 421 -13.98 -0.57 -3.17
C GLY A 421 -13.52 0.54 -2.22
N LEU A 422 -13.92 1.79 -2.45
CA LEU A 422 -13.61 2.94 -1.63
C LEU A 422 -14.79 3.30 -0.72
N PHE A 423 -14.53 3.40 0.59
CA PHE A 423 -15.56 3.80 1.55
C PHE A 423 -15.60 5.33 1.64
N GLY A 424 -16.13 5.95 0.59
CA GLY A 424 -16.33 7.39 0.51
C GLY A 424 -17.68 7.84 1.08
N PRO A 425 -17.95 9.16 1.10
CA PRO A 425 -19.19 9.73 1.64
C PRO A 425 -20.48 9.17 1.00
N LEU A 426 -20.42 8.78 -0.29
CA LEU A 426 -21.55 8.16 -0.98
C LEU A 426 -21.79 6.73 -0.48
N THR A 427 -20.73 5.96 -0.20
CA THR A 427 -20.83 4.60 0.34
C THR A 427 -21.37 4.63 1.77
N ASP A 428 -20.89 5.53 2.62
CA ASP A 428 -21.41 5.72 3.99
C ASP A 428 -22.92 6.03 3.98
N ALA A 429 -23.34 7.04 3.21
CA ALA A 429 -24.74 7.43 3.14
C ALA A 429 -25.65 6.28 2.68
N ALA A 430 -25.17 5.47 1.74
CA ALA A 430 -25.92 4.34 1.21
C ALA A 430 -25.97 3.15 2.18
N VAL A 431 -24.92 2.92 2.98
CA VAL A 431 -24.94 1.91 4.06
C VAL A 431 -25.92 2.33 5.17
N ARG A 432 -25.94 3.61 5.55
CA ARG A 432 -26.95 4.14 6.49
C ARG A 432 -28.37 3.98 5.97
N TRP A 433 -28.58 4.21 4.68
CA TRP A 433 -29.86 3.96 4.02
C TRP A 433 -30.25 2.47 4.10
N LEU A 434 -29.33 1.56 3.83
CA LEU A 434 -29.57 0.12 3.90
C LEU A 434 -29.90 -0.31 5.33
N GLN A 435 -29.19 0.20 6.33
CA GLN A 435 -29.45 -0.08 7.75
C GLN A 435 -30.87 0.32 8.16
N GLY A 436 -31.33 1.49 7.70
CA GLY A 436 -32.73 1.90 7.85
C GLY A 436 -33.71 0.94 7.16
N LYS A 437 -33.35 0.41 5.98
CA LYS A 437 -34.17 -0.58 5.25
C LYS A 437 -34.27 -1.93 5.96
N VAL A 438 -33.17 -2.41 6.55
CA VAL A 438 -33.10 -3.74 7.18
C VAL A 438 -33.43 -3.71 8.68
N GLY A 439 -33.74 -2.54 9.24
CA GLY A 439 -34.27 -2.40 10.60
C GLY A 439 -33.21 -2.39 11.70
N VAL A 440 -32.01 -1.86 11.43
CA VAL A 440 -30.95 -1.66 12.43
C VAL A 440 -30.57 -0.17 12.54
N ALA A 441 -29.78 0.17 13.56
CA ALA A 441 -29.27 1.53 13.72
C ALA A 441 -28.49 1.97 12.48
N ALA A 442 -28.83 3.15 11.94
CA ALA A 442 -28.20 3.73 10.75
C ALA A 442 -26.87 4.43 11.10
N ASP A 443 -25.94 3.66 11.65
CA ASP A 443 -24.62 4.12 12.12
C ASP A 443 -23.56 4.17 11.00
N GLY A 444 -23.86 3.71 9.78
CA GLY A 444 -22.90 3.73 8.67
C GLY A 444 -21.82 2.67 8.77
N LEU A 445 -21.84 1.82 9.81
CA LEU A 445 -20.94 0.69 9.99
C LEU A 445 -21.54 -0.62 9.46
N TRP A 446 -20.87 -1.29 8.54
CA TRP A 446 -21.27 -2.64 8.15
C TRP A 446 -20.79 -3.74 9.13
N GLY A 447 -21.17 -3.66 10.40
CA GLY A 447 -20.79 -4.66 11.42
C GLY A 447 -21.60 -5.97 11.36
N PRO A 448 -21.29 -6.96 12.23
CA PRO A 448 -22.03 -8.23 12.31
C PRO A 448 -23.55 -8.08 12.51
N ARG A 449 -24.00 -7.00 13.17
CA ARG A 449 -25.43 -6.69 13.33
C ARG A 449 -26.08 -6.24 12.03
N THR A 450 -25.44 -5.33 11.30
CA THR A 450 -25.86 -4.91 9.95
C THR A 450 -25.88 -6.11 9.01
N GLU A 451 -24.85 -6.96 9.06
CA GLU A 451 -24.76 -8.19 8.29
C GLU A 451 -25.91 -9.15 8.59
N ALA A 452 -26.14 -9.49 9.86
CA ALA A 452 -27.19 -10.42 10.25
C ALA A 452 -28.60 -9.90 9.85
N ALA A 453 -28.84 -8.60 10.02
CA ALA A 453 -30.11 -7.98 9.62
C ALA A 453 -30.28 -7.92 8.10
N TYR A 454 -29.22 -7.61 7.36
CA TYR A 454 -29.21 -7.66 5.90
C TYR A 454 -29.54 -9.07 5.39
N VAL A 455 -28.86 -10.09 5.92
CA VAL A 455 -29.09 -11.51 5.57
C VAL A 455 -30.52 -11.94 5.92
N ALA A 456 -31.04 -11.55 7.08
CA ALA A 456 -32.42 -11.83 7.46
C ALA A 456 -33.43 -11.12 6.54
N HIS A 457 -33.12 -9.90 6.08
CA HIS A 457 -33.99 -9.08 5.24
C HIS A 457 -34.09 -9.60 3.80
N ILE A 458 -33.00 -10.10 3.22
CA ILE A 458 -33.00 -10.67 1.86
C ILE A 458 -33.56 -12.11 1.82
N GLY A 459 -33.72 -12.75 2.98
CA GLY A 459 -34.16 -14.14 3.09
C GLY A 459 -33.15 -15.14 2.52
N ALA A 460 -33.28 -16.42 2.89
CA ALA A 460 -32.37 -17.50 2.45
C ALA A 460 -32.35 -17.79 0.93
N GLY A 461 -32.99 -16.93 0.11
CA GLY A 461 -33.07 -17.07 -1.35
C GLY A 461 -32.93 -15.76 -2.13
N GLY A 462 -32.54 -14.64 -1.50
CA GLY A 462 -32.38 -13.35 -2.17
C GLY A 462 -30.98 -13.16 -2.76
N SER A 463 -30.90 -13.03 -4.09
CA SER A 463 -29.72 -12.62 -4.84
C SER A 463 -29.31 -11.17 -4.53
N GLY A 464 -28.53 -10.97 -3.47
CA GLY A 464 -27.98 -9.66 -3.07
C GLY A 464 -26.59 -9.83 -2.48
N GLY A 465 -25.57 -9.56 -3.30
CA GLY A 465 -24.19 -10.00 -3.11
C GLY A 465 -23.52 -9.63 -1.79
N GLY A 466 -22.87 -10.66 -1.20
CA GLY A 466 -21.72 -10.65 -0.29
C GLY A 466 -21.93 -11.53 0.96
N SER A 467 -20.82 -11.95 1.55
CA SER A 467 -20.59 -13.02 2.54
C SER A 467 -21.67 -13.38 3.60
N ALA A 468 -22.72 -14.11 3.19
CA ALA A 468 -23.14 -15.29 3.95
C ALA A 468 -22.69 -16.49 3.12
N THR A 469 -21.52 -17.00 3.44
CA THR A 469 -20.97 -18.14 2.73
C THR A 469 -21.84 -19.34 3.09
N VAL A 470 -22.31 -20.05 2.07
CA VAL A 470 -22.91 -21.39 2.23
C VAL A 470 -21.91 -22.36 2.91
N ARG A 471 -20.63 -21.96 3.01
CA ARG A 471 -19.48 -22.73 3.48
C ARG A 471 -18.51 -21.88 4.31
N SER A 472 -18.08 -22.35 5.49
CA SER A 472 -17.16 -21.60 6.39
C SER A 472 -15.82 -21.26 5.72
N ILE A 473 -15.11 -20.22 6.18
CA ILE A 473 -13.80 -19.81 5.61
C ILE A 473 -12.79 -20.96 5.64
N ALA A 474 -12.69 -21.68 6.76
CA ALA A 474 -11.86 -22.89 6.85
C ALA A 474 -12.27 -23.93 5.78
N SER A 475 -13.57 -24.11 5.55
CA SER A 475 -14.09 -25.00 4.51
C SER A 475 -13.80 -24.50 3.08
N GLN A 476 -13.64 -23.19 2.87
CA GLN A 476 -13.20 -22.63 1.59
C GLN A 476 -11.70 -22.84 1.37
N GLN A 477 -10.88 -22.66 2.39
CA GLN A 477 -9.44 -22.95 2.35
C GLN A 477 -9.20 -24.44 2.08
N HIS A 478 -9.94 -25.31 2.77
CA HIS A 478 -9.97 -26.74 2.47
C HIS A 478 -10.37 -27.01 1.03
N ALA A 479 -11.38 -26.32 0.50
CA ALA A 479 -11.86 -26.48 -0.86
C ALA A 479 -10.84 -26.06 -1.93
N VAL A 480 -10.20 -24.91 -1.74
CA VAL A 480 -9.10 -24.43 -2.60
C VAL A 480 -7.93 -25.41 -2.61
N ASN A 481 -7.52 -25.89 -1.43
CA ASN A 481 -6.44 -26.87 -1.30
C ASN A 481 -6.79 -28.21 -1.94
N ALA A 482 -8.02 -28.67 -1.76
CA ALA A 482 -8.51 -29.93 -2.32
C ALA A 482 -8.44 -29.96 -3.85
N LEU A 483 -8.51 -28.81 -4.51
CA LEU A 483 -8.40 -28.71 -5.96
C LEU A 483 -6.95 -28.58 -6.47
N GLY A 484 -5.94 -28.59 -5.60
CA GLY A 484 -4.53 -28.62 -5.97
C GLY A 484 -3.86 -27.24 -6.07
N TYR A 485 -4.38 -26.22 -5.38
CA TYR A 485 -3.72 -24.92 -5.28
C TYR A 485 -2.32 -25.08 -4.68
N THR A 486 -1.29 -24.52 -5.32
CA THR A 486 0.11 -24.67 -4.92
C THR A 486 0.82 -23.32 -4.81
N PRO A 487 1.51 -23.03 -3.68
CA PRO A 487 1.53 -23.83 -2.45
C PRO A 487 0.15 -23.90 -1.76
N PRO A 488 -0.15 -24.99 -1.02
CA PRO A 488 -1.42 -25.09 -0.31
C PRO A 488 -1.56 -23.97 0.73
N LEU A 489 -2.79 -23.50 0.91
CA LEU A 489 -3.17 -22.54 1.94
C LEU A 489 -3.07 -23.16 3.33
N ASP A 490 -2.67 -22.37 4.32
CA ASP A 490 -2.87 -22.73 5.71
C ASP A 490 -4.38 -22.65 6.04
N VAL A 491 -4.92 -23.69 6.66
CA VAL A 491 -6.34 -23.73 7.06
C VAL A 491 -6.46 -23.18 8.47
N ASP A 492 -6.53 -21.86 8.56
CA ASP A 492 -6.61 -21.10 9.81
C ASP A 492 -8.01 -20.52 10.06
N GLY A 493 -8.93 -20.62 9.08
CA GLY A 493 -10.27 -20.03 9.16
C GLY A 493 -10.30 -18.52 8.97
N GLU A 494 -9.19 -17.90 8.55
CA GLU A 494 -9.07 -16.47 8.31
C GLU A 494 -9.09 -16.15 6.80
N PHE A 495 -9.96 -15.21 6.39
CA PHE A 495 -10.06 -14.81 4.99
C PHE A 495 -9.01 -13.73 4.67
N GLY A 496 -7.76 -14.16 4.53
CA GLY A 496 -6.62 -13.32 4.15
C GLY A 496 -6.37 -13.22 2.63
N PRO A 497 -5.36 -12.46 2.20
CA PRO A 497 -5.04 -12.26 0.77
C PRO A 497 -4.67 -13.56 0.04
N LEU A 498 -4.13 -14.56 0.74
CA LEU A 498 -3.88 -15.89 0.17
C LEU A 498 -5.18 -16.67 -0.04
N THR A 499 -6.14 -16.53 0.88
CA THR A 499 -7.49 -17.12 0.76
C THR A 499 -8.27 -16.46 -0.39
N ASP A 500 -8.24 -15.13 -0.54
CA ASP A 500 -8.84 -14.42 -1.71
C ASP A 500 -8.21 -14.87 -3.03
N ALA A 501 -6.88 -14.91 -3.11
CA ALA A 501 -6.17 -15.40 -4.29
C ALA A 501 -6.52 -16.86 -4.61
N GLY A 502 -6.65 -17.69 -3.57
CA GLY A 502 -7.07 -19.08 -3.67
C GLY A 502 -8.50 -19.26 -4.17
N VAL A 503 -9.45 -18.47 -3.66
CA VAL A 503 -10.86 -18.50 -4.09
C VAL A 503 -11.00 -18.00 -5.53
N ARG A 504 -10.32 -16.91 -5.91
CA ARG A 504 -10.29 -16.44 -7.30
C ARG A 504 -9.72 -17.48 -8.26
N TRP A 505 -8.63 -18.13 -7.86
CA TRP A 505 -8.06 -19.23 -8.62
C TRP A 505 -9.08 -20.38 -8.77
N LEU A 506 -9.74 -20.78 -7.69
CA LEU A 506 -10.75 -21.82 -7.69
C LEU A 506 -11.92 -21.46 -8.61
N GLN A 507 -12.42 -20.22 -8.55
CA GLN A 507 -13.50 -19.73 -9.40
C GLN A 507 -13.14 -19.81 -10.89
N GLY A 508 -11.90 -19.42 -11.25
CA GLY A 508 -11.38 -19.63 -12.60
C GLY A 508 -11.30 -21.11 -12.98
N LYS A 509 -10.97 -21.99 -12.02
CA LYS A 509 -10.89 -23.43 -12.21
C LYS A 509 -12.25 -24.11 -12.40
N VAL A 510 -13.28 -23.68 -11.67
CA VAL A 510 -14.64 -24.25 -11.70
C VAL A 510 -15.57 -23.56 -12.70
N GLY A 511 -15.07 -22.57 -13.44
CA GLY A 511 -15.80 -21.95 -14.56
C GLY A 511 -16.90 -20.99 -14.13
N VAL A 512 -16.69 -20.23 -13.05
CA VAL A 512 -17.58 -19.15 -12.60
C VAL A 512 -16.87 -17.80 -12.61
N GLU A 513 -17.64 -16.72 -12.47
CA GLU A 513 -17.11 -15.36 -12.38
C GLU A 513 -16.01 -15.25 -11.30
N THR A 514 -14.85 -14.71 -11.68
CA THR A 514 -13.67 -14.56 -10.81
C THR A 514 -13.76 -13.30 -9.95
N ASP A 515 -14.73 -13.26 -9.04
CA ASP A 515 -15.00 -12.10 -8.20
C ASP A 515 -14.35 -12.17 -6.80
N GLY A 516 -13.78 -13.32 -6.43
CA GLY A 516 -13.18 -13.61 -5.13
C GLY A 516 -14.18 -13.87 -4.00
N LEU A 517 -15.47 -14.02 -4.32
CA LEU A 517 -16.55 -14.20 -3.37
C LEU A 517 -17.10 -15.64 -3.41
N TRP A 518 -17.14 -16.30 -2.26
CA TRP A 518 -17.76 -17.62 -2.15
C TRP A 518 -19.29 -17.52 -1.98
N GLY A 519 -19.97 -17.16 -3.06
CA GLY A 519 -21.44 -17.07 -3.13
C GLY A 519 -22.10 -18.37 -3.59
N PRO A 520 -23.45 -18.44 -3.67
CA PRO A 520 -24.18 -19.63 -4.12
C PRO A 520 -23.77 -20.13 -5.51
N ALA A 521 -23.36 -19.25 -6.43
CA ALA A 521 -22.83 -19.66 -7.74
C ALA A 521 -21.47 -20.36 -7.61
N THR A 522 -20.57 -19.83 -6.78
CA THR A 522 -19.29 -20.47 -6.47
C THR A 522 -19.48 -21.74 -5.66
N GLU A 523 -20.41 -21.79 -4.69
CA GLU A 523 -20.74 -23.02 -3.98
C GLU A 523 -21.36 -24.05 -4.91
N ALA A 524 -22.30 -23.68 -5.80
CA ALA A 524 -22.91 -24.61 -6.73
C ALA A 524 -21.91 -25.12 -7.77
N ALA A 525 -21.01 -24.28 -8.26
CA ALA A 525 -19.98 -24.69 -9.20
C ALA A 525 -18.85 -25.46 -8.52
N TYR A 526 -18.45 -25.07 -7.31
CA TYR A 526 -17.53 -25.83 -6.48
C TYR A 526 -18.15 -27.17 -6.09
N ALA A 527 -19.39 -27.25 -5.64
CA ALA A 527 -20.10 -28.50 -5.39
C ALA A 527 -20.21 -29.30 -6.70
N SER A 528 -20.56 -28.70 -7.84
CA SER A 528 -20.56 -29.42 -9.12
C SER A 528 -19.16 -29.90 -9.56
N TYR A 529 -18.08 -29.28 -9.07
CA TYR A 529 -16.70 -29.58 -9.42
C TYR A 529 -16.00 -30.51 -8.41
N ALA A 530 -16.27 -30.36 -7.12
CA ALA A 530 -15.72 -31.07 -5.95
C ALA A 530 -16.65 -32.20 -5.48
N ASP A 531 -17.96 -32.03 -5.65
CA ASP A 531 -18.94 -33.11 -5.86
C ASP A 531 -19.07 -33.41 -7.38
N GLY A 532 -17.95 -33.33 -8.10
CA GLY A 532 -17.58 -34.55 -8.79
C GLY A 532 -17.37 -35.62 -7.74
N GLU A 533 -18.48 -36.18 -7.26
CA GLU A 533 -18.58 -36.97 -6.03
C GLU A 533 -17.34 -37.85 -5.87
N GLN A 534 -16.96 -38.11 -4.61
CA GLN A 534 -16.60 -39.48 -4.33
C GLN A 534 -17.83 -40.31 -4.69
N LEU A 535 -17.95 -40.69 -5.97
CA LEU A 535 -19.07 -41.40 -6.55
C LEU A 535 -19.37 -42.54 -5.61
N ASP A 536 -20.62 -42.65 -5.17
CA ASP A 536 -21.04 -43.86 -4.47
C ASP A 536 -20.66 -45.03 -5.37
N VAL A 537 -19.85 -45.96 -4.84
CA VAL A 537 -19.39 -47.13 -5.60
C VAL A 537 -20.53 -48.16 -5.65
N ASP A 538 -21.64 -47.72 -6.25
CA ASP A 538 -22.94 -48.38 -6.28
C ASP A 538 -23.14 -49.19 -7.57
N GLY A 539 -22.34 -48.90 -8.61
CA GLY A 539 -22.40 -49.54 -9.91
C GLY A 539 -23.43 -48.95 -10.87
N ASN A 540 -24.01 -47.81 -10.54
CA ASN A 540 -24.98 -47.11 -11.37
C ASN A 540 -24.28 -46.06 -12.25
N PHE A 541 -24.36 -46.22 -13.57
CA PHE A 541 -23.78 -45.26 -14.51
C PHE A 541 -24.75 -44.09 -14.76
N GLY A 542 -25.09 -43.38 -13.68
CA GLY A 542 -26.02 -42.26 -13.69
C GLY A 542 -25.38 -40.92 -14.07
N PRO A 543 -26.15 -39.82 -14.10
CA PRO A 543 -25.69 -38.50 -14.52
C PRO A 543 -24.42 -38.01 -13.80
N ALA A 544 -24.25 -38.33 -12.50
CA ALA A 544 -23.06 -38.00 -11.74
C ALA A 544 -21.80 -38.76 -12.25
N THR A 545 -21.92 -40.08 -12.46
CA THR A 545 -20.82 -40.90 -13.02
C THR A 545 -20.52 -40.51 -14.47
N ILE A 546 -21.54 -40.14 -15.25
CA ILE A 546 -21.39 -39.63 -16.61
C ILE A 546 -20.62 -38.31 -16.62
N ALA A 547 -21.03 -37.33 -15.81
CA ALA A 547 -20.35 -36.04 -15.72
C ALA A 547 -18.90 -36.21 -15.26
N ALA A 548 -18.62 -37.10 -14.30
CA ALA A 548 -17.26 -37.39 -13.86
C ALA A 548 -16.41 -38.02 -14.96
N THR A 549 -16.97 -38.98 -15.71
CA THR A 549 -16.29 -39.60 -16.86
C THR A 549 -16.00 -38.57 -17.95
N GLN A 550 -16.96 -37.68 -18.25
CA GLN A 550 -16.81 -36.58 -19.23
C GLN A 550 -15.68 -35.63 -18.86
N ARG A 551 -15.54 -35.26 -17.57
CA ARG A 551 -14.41 -34.44 -17.10
C ARG A 551 -13.07 -35.14 -17.30
N ALA A 552 -12.98 -36.43 -16.97
CA ALA A 552 -11.75 -37.19 -17.09
C ALA A 552 -11.29 -37.36 -18.55
N ILE A 553 -12.23 -37.53 -19.48
CA ILE A 553 -11.93 -37.63 -20.91
C ILE A 553 -11.88 -36.27 -21.63
N GLY A 554 -11.92 -35.15 -20.89
CA GLY A 554 -11.67 -33.81 -21.43
C GLY A 554 -12.80 -33.21 -22.26
N VAL A 555 -14.05 -33.62 -22.05
CA VAL A 555 -15.23 -33.04 -22.71
C VAL A 555 -16.13 -32.29 -21.72
N THR A 556 -17.07 -31.50 -22.24
CA THR A 556 -18.05 -30.78 -21.41
C THR A 556 -18.84 -31.77 -20.55
N ALA A 557 -18.87 -31.53 -19.25
CA ALA A 557 -19.49 -32.41 -18.26
C ALA A 557 -20.95 -32.04 -18.04
N ASP A 558 -21.81 -32.43 -18.97
CA ASP A 558 -23.24 -32.15 -18.97
C ASP A 558 -24.10 -33.26 -18.33
N GLY A 559 -23.48 -34.38 -17.92
CA GLY A 559 -24.16 -35.51 -17.30
C GLY A 559 -24.99 -36.36 -18.27
N ALA A 560 -24.92 -36.08 -19.58
CA ALA A 560 -25.64 -36.79 -20.63
C ALA A 560 -24.71 -37.66 -21.48
N TRP A 561 -24.95 -38.97 -21.52
CA TRP A 561 -24.08 -39.91 -22.26
C TRP A 561 -24.37 -39.96 -23.76
N GLY A 562 -24.07 -38.87 -24.45
CA GLY A 562 -24.28 -38.69 -25.88
C GLY A 562 -23.14 -39.19 -26.78
N PRO A 563 -23.31 -39.17 -28.12
CA PRO A 563 -22.30 -39.61 -29.08
C PRO A 563 -20.95 -38.90 -28.96
N GLY A 564 -20.93 -37.64 -28.53
CA GLY A 564 -19.70 -36.89 -28.29
C GLY A 564 -18.86 -37.47 -27.15
N SER A 565 -19.49 -37.78 -26.01
CA SER A 565 -18.82 -38.39 -24.87
C SER A 565 -18.36 -39.81 -25.16
N LYS A 566 -19.14 -40.58 -25.93
CA LYS A 566 -18.78 -41.93 -26.36
C LYS A 566 -17.55 -41.95 -27.27
N ARG A 567 -17.47 -41.03 -28.25
CA ARG A 567 -16.28 -40.86 -29.10
C ARG A 567 -15.06 -40.45 -28.30
N ALA A 568 -15.22 -39.48 -27.39
CA ALA A 568 -14.13 -39.05 -26.52
C ALA A 568 -13.61 -40.18 -25.62
N LEU A 569 -14.48 -41.08 -25.16
CA LEU A 569 -14.05 -42.26 -24.41
C LEU A 569 -13.24 -43.22 -25.30
N GLN A 570 -13.70 -43.50 -26.52
CA GLN A 570 -12.97 -44.34 -27.48
C GLN A 570 -11.60 -43.73 -27.84
N GLU A 571 -11.53 -42.41 -28.04
CA GLU A 571 -10.28 -41.67 -28.28
C GLU A 571 -9.34 -41.76 -27.09
N HIS A 572 -9.86 -41.51 -25.87
CA HIS A 572 -9.10 -41.64 -24.64
C HIS A 572 -8.52 -43.05 -24.48
N LEU A 573 -9.32 -44.10 -24.68
CA LEU A 573 -8.86 -45.49 -24.60
C LEU A 573 -7.82 -45.85 -25.68
N ASN A 574 -7.88 -45.22 -26.85
CA ASN A 574 -6.88 -45.38 -27.92
C ASN A 574 -5.54 -44.69 -27.61
N THR A 575 -5.50 -43.72 -26.68
CA THR A 575 -4.22 -43.17 -26.20
C THR A 575 -3.42 -44.16 -25.36
N TRP A 576 -4.07 -45.26 -24.94
CA TRP A 576 -3.49 -46.28 -24.11
C TRP A 576 -2.90 -47.43 -24.93
N ALA A 577 -1.65 -47.80 -24.62
CA ALA A 577 -0.85 -48.72 -25.44
C ALA A 577 -1.50 -50.10 -25.61
N GLY A 578 -1.81 -50.46 -26.87
CA GLY A 578 -2.36 -51.78 -27.25
C GLY A 578 -3.84 -51.78 -27.63
N THR A 579 -4.53 -50.64 -27.52
CA THR A 579 -5.94 -50.49 -27.93
C THR A 579 -6.03 -49.98 -29.38
N VAL A 580 -6.88 -50.59 -30.20
CA VAL A 580 -7.21 -50.11 -31.56
C VAL A 580 -8.72 -50.18 -31.75
N LEU A 581 -9.41 -49.16 -31.25
CA LEU A 581 -10.86 -49.00 -31.38
C LEU A 581 -11.21 -48.09 -32.56
N ILE A 582 -12.32 -48.40 -33.22
CA ILE A 582 -12.97 -47.49 -34.17
C ILE A 582 -13.70 -46.40 -33.34
N VAL A 583 -13.49 -45.13 -33.69
CA VAL A 583 -14.13 -43.98 -33.02
C VAL A 583 -15.42 -43.63 -33.75
N ASP A 584 -16.49 -44.37 -33.48
CA ASP A 584 -17.80 -44.22 -34.10
C ASP A 584 -18.85 -43.61 -33.15
N GLY A 585 -18.58 -43.61 -31.85
CA GLY A 585 -19.53 -43.18 -30.82
C GLY A 585 -20.51 -44.26 -30.40
N ASP A 586 -20.27 -45.52 -30.80
CA ASP A 586 -21.04 -46.68 -30.39
C ASP A 586 -20.22 -47.55 -29.43
N ILE A 587 -20.69 -47.67 -28.19
CA ILE A 587 -20.00 -48.44 -27.14
C ILE A 587 -20.34 -49.93 -27.30
N GLY A 588 -19.58 -50.63 -28.14
CA GLY A 588 -19.69 -52.07 -28.35
C GLY A 588 -18.77 -52.91 -27.46
N PRO A 589 -18.82 -54.26 -27.57
CA PRO A 589 -18.07 -55.18 -26.71
C PRO A 589 -16.55 -54.93 -26.69
N ASP A 590 -15.96 -54.54 -27.82
CA ASP A 590 -14.52 -54.28 -27.90
C ASP A 590 -14.12 -52.99 -27.15
N THR A 591 -14.96 -51.95 -27.20
CA THR A 591 -14.78 -50.73 -26.38
C THR A 591 -14.87 -51.04 -24.89
N VAL A 592 -15.81 -51.90 -24.50
CA VAL A 592 -15.97 -52.30 -23.10
C VAL A 592 -14.79 -53.17 -22.62
N LYS A 593 -14.29 -54.11 -23.42
CA LYS A 593 -13.09 -54.90 -23.07
C LYS A 593 -11.87 -54.01 -22.87
N ALA A 594 -11.70 -53.00 -23.72
CA ALA A 594 -10.64 -52.01 -23.57
C ALA A 594 -10.78 -51.22 -22.26
N LEU A 595 -11.99 -50.75 -21.93
CA LEU A 595 -12.28 -50.07 -20.67
C LEU A 595 -12.00 -50.96 -19.46
N GLN A 596 -12.49 -52.21 -19.43
CA GLN A 596 -12.27 -53.16 -18.35
C GLN A 596 -10.77 -53.46 -18.14
N GLY A 597 -10.03 -53.69 -19.23
CA GLY A 597 -8.58 -53.91 -19.18
C GLY A 597 -7.81 -52.69 -18.67
N HIS A 598 -8.25 -51.49 -19.05
CA HIS A 598 -7.69 -50.24 -18.57
C HIS A 598 -7.95 -50.05 -17.06
N LEU A 599 -9.20 -50.22 -16.61
CA LEU A 599 -9.61 -50.12 -15.20
C LEU A 599 -8.86 -51.13 -14.31
N ASN A 600 -8.68 -52.37 -14.76
CA ASN A 600 -7.91 -53.38 -14.04
C ASN A 600 -6.48 -52.94 -13.77
N LYS A 601 -5.80 -52.34 -14.77
CA LYS A 601 -4.43 -51.88 -14.59
C LYS A 601 -4.32 -50.62 -13.74
N MET A 602 -5.33 -49.76 -13.74
CA MET A 602 -5.32 -48.54 -12.94
C MET A 602 -5.70 -48.77 -11.48
N THR A 603 -6.66 -49.66 -11.20
CA THR A 603 -7.25 -49.81 -9.86
C THR A 603 -6.98 -51.17 -9.21
N GLY A 604 -6.59 -52.19 -9.97
CA GLY A 604 -6.46 -53.57 -9.47
C GLY A 604 -7.80 -54.28 -9.22
N ALA A 605 -8.89 -53.84 -9.87
CA ALA A 605 -10.26 -54.30 -9.61
C ALA A 605 -10.57 -55.78 -9.97
N ASP A 606 -9.64 -56.51 -10.58
CA ASP A 606 -9.78 -57.93 -10.99
C ASP A 606 -11.08 -58.25 -11.77
N LEU A 607 -11.48 -57.33 -12.65
CA LEU A 607 -12.63 -57.50 -13.55
C LEU A 607 -12.37 -58.60 -14.57
N VAL A 608 -13.38 -59.42 -14.83
CA VAL A 608 -13.42 -60.30 -16.00
C VAL A 608 -13.55 -59.42 -17.26
N VAL A 609 -12.66 -59.60 -18.23
CA VAL A 609 -12.67 -58.85 -19.49
C VAL A 609 -13.56 -59.59 -20.51
N ASP A 610 -14.87 -59.41 -20.39
CA ASP A 610 -15.90 -60.09 -21.19
C ASP A 610 -16.52 -59.20 -22.28
N GLY A 611 -16.46 -57.87 -22.13
CA GLY A 611 -17.07 -56.90 -23.03
C GLY A 611 -18.48 -56.47 -22.63
N ASP A 612 -18.93 -56.82 -21.43
CA ASP A 612 -20.25 -56.44 -20.90
C ASP A 612 -20.13 -55.30 -19.87
N TRP A 613 -20.74 -54.15 -20.17
CA TRP A 613 -20.70 -53.00 -19.26
C TRP A 613 -21.78 -53.16 -18.18
N GLY A 614 -21.45 -53.94 -17.16
CA GLY A 614 -22.29 -54.15 -15.97
C GLY A 614 -21.90 -53.29 -14.77
N ALA A 615 -22.61 -53.51 -13.65
CA ALA A 615 -22.39 -52.77 -12.41
C ALA A 615 -20.96 -52.90 -11.86
N ALA A 616 -20.28 -54.03 -12.05
CA ALA A 616 -18.89 -54.21 -11.62
C ALA A 616 -17.92 -53.29 -12.39
N THR A 617 -18.08 -53.18 -13.71
CA THR A 617 -17.32 -52.26 -14.56
C THR A 617 -17.56 -50.81 -14.13
N THR A 618 -18.81 -50.44 -13.85
CA THR A 618 -19.16 -49.10 -13.34
C THR A 618 -18.56 -48.82 -11.97
N LYS A 619 -18.58 -49.77 -11.01
CA LYS A 619 -17.94 -49.60 -9.70
C LYS A 619 -16.44 -49.37 -9.81
N ALA A 620 -15.78 -50.11 -10.69
CA ALA A 620 -14.36 -49.92 -10.94
C ALA A 620 -14.07 -48.55 -11.59
N LEU A 621 -14.91 -48.11 -12.51
CA LEU A 621 -14.83 -46.77 -13.11
C LEU A 621 -15.05 -45.67 -12.07
N GLN A 622 -16.11 -45.77 -11.26
CA GLN A 622 -16.39 -44.86 -10.14
C GLN A 622 -15.20 -44.79 -9.17
N THR A 623 -14.62 -45.95 -8.83
CA THR A 623 -13.42 -46.01 -7.97
C THR A 623 -12.20 -45.35 -8.61
N ALA A 624 -11.97 -45.55 -9.92
CA ALA A 624 -10.85 -44.94 -10.64
C ALA A 624 -10.99 -43.41 -10.72
N LEU A 625 -12.21 -42.92 -11.00
CA LEU A 625 -12.55 -41.51 -11.03
C LEU A 625 -12.38 -40.87 -9.65
N ASN A 626 -12.85 -41.51 -8.58
CA ASN A 626 -12.69 -41.04 -7.19
C ASN A 626 -11.22 -40.92 -6.76
N GLN A 627 -10.36 -41.79 -7.29
CA GLN A 627 -8.92 -41.78 -7.01
C GLN A 627 -8.13 -40.78 -7.88
N GLY A 628 -8.79 -40.14 -8.86
CA GLY A 628 -8.13 -39.28 -9.84
C GLY A 628 -7.15 -40.05 -10.74
N ARG A 629 -7.42 -41.34 -10.98
CA ARG A 629 -6.53 -42.26 -11.72
C ARG A 629 -7.08 -42.65 -13.09
N PHE A 630 -8.21 -42.09 -13.50
CA PHE A 630 -8.88 -42.35 -14.78
C PHE A 630 -8.59 -41.21 -15.77
#